data_AF-A0A7X7N588-F1
#
_entry.id   AF-A0A7X7N588-F1
#
_cell.length_a   1.000
_cell.length_b   1.000
_cell.length_c   1.000
_cell.angle_alpha   90.00
_cell.angle_beta   90.00
_cell.angle_gamma   90.00
#
_symmetry.space_group_name_H-M   'P 1'
#
loop_
_entity.id
_entity.type
_entity.pdbx_description
1 polymer ?
#
loop_
_entity_poly.entity_id
_entity_poly.type
_entity_poly.pdbx_seq_one_letter_code
_entity_poly.pdbx_strand_id
1 'polypeptide(L)'
;MKEKRIIQVRKRDGRIVSFDKQKITDAIFKAAQSVGGQDRYLAEDLAEVVRMYLEKEYKGDIPSVEEIQDIVERILIKTGHARTAKSYILYRQKRARARQIREGFHPETLAEKESSQRGLSLSVRRSDDKIGIWDKDAIIEALIRETDVSQNIAELIVAEVEEDVVASKIQDLTSSMIRELVNTKLILYGFEEGRLKHSRIGLPFYDISSIFSSFDGTPDKLSAYLGRRMKREFAMNAIISQVLVEKHLKGEIFINSIESLDKILAAYIPADTLEEADVLYNKIAPFVEGCVVFSLPDNAIKTPIANTGFSLDIPLRLLNSIQAGPNNPFNVIRAESKENISQLMATRGAGNLSLAIYPKNPLPLFVLTRVTLNLSVITAYAVQEDRSPVQRLHEILDVLDGLLVAQNTLIHSTPYAKKTLSVFPAYNTTLEIEYTETKNNDWFSVTDLVSAVLSRSLSVFMRNPSDSLQEVAGKRLEQESITVRISNA
;
A
#
# COMPACT_ATOMS: atom_id res chain seq x y z
N MET A 1 -3.90 46.84 -34.69
CA MET A 1 -4.42 46.99 -33.32
C MET A 1 -3.23 47.05 -32.38
N LYS A 2 -3.13 48.05 -31.48
CA LYS A 2 -2.05 48.07 -30.48
C LYS A 2 -2.30 46.92 -29.48
N GLU A 3 -1.40 45.95 -29.41
CA GLU A 3 -1.40 44.94 -28.34
C GLU A 3 -1.33 45.65 -26.99
N LYS A 4 -2.32 45.40 -26.13
CA LYS A 4 -2.35 45.95 -24.78
C LYS A 4 -1.38 45.14 -23.92
N ARG A 5 -0.36 45.80 -23.37
CA ARG A 5 0.63 45.19 -22.47
C ARG A 5 0.16 45.19 -21.02
N ILE A 6 0.46 44.12 -20.29
CA ILE A 6 0.27 44.07 -18.83
C ILE A 6 1.40 44.87 -18.17
N ILE A 7 1.05 45.98 -17.51
CA ILE A 7 2.00 46.89 -16.87
C ILE A 7 1.94 46.86 -15.34
N GLN A 8 0.87 46.33 -14.77
CA GLN A 8 0.58 46.38 -13.33
C GLN A 8 0.04 45.07 -12.81
N VAL A 9 0.26 44.80 -11.52
CA VAL A 9 -0.19 43.62 -10.78
C VAL A 9 -0.73 44.05 -9.42
N ARG A 10 -1.88 43.49 -9.04
CA ARG A 10 -2.47 43.65 -7.70
C ARG A 10 -1.87 42.61 -6.74
N LYS A 11 -1.09 43.07 -5.76
CA LYS A 11 -0.57 42.26 -4.66
C LYS A 11 -1.71 41.84 -3.72
N ARG A 12 -1.42 40.84 -2.89
CA ARG A 12 -2.37 40.24 -1.94
C ARG A 12 -2.82 41.20 -0.84
N ASP A 13 -1.99 42.20 -0.52
CA ASP A 13 -2.29 43.30 0.41
C ASP A 13 -3.10 44.43 -0.28
N GLY A 14 -3.60 44.20 -1.50
CA GLY A 14 -4.35 45.16 -2.31
C GLY A 14 -3.48 46.18 -3.04
N ARG A 15 -2.16 46.23 -2.80
CA ARG A 15 -1.27 47.22 -3.44
C ARG A 15 -1.10 46.91 -4.92
N ILE A 16 -1.09 47.96 -5.75
CA ILE A 16 -0.79 47.84 -7.18
C ILE A 16 0.70 48.13 -7.39
N VAL A 17 1.41 47.21 -8.03
CA VAL A 17 2.84 47.32 -8.34
C VAL A 17 3.09 47.09 -9.82
N SER A 18 4.24 47.52 -10.33
CA SER A 18 4.63 47.25 -11.72
C SER A 18 4.79 45.75 -11.99
N PHE A 19 4.27 45.28 -13.14
CA PHE A 19 4.48 43.92 -13.62
C PHE A 19 5.97 43.70 -13.92
N ASP A 20 6.48 42.55 -13.50
CA ASP A 20 7.88 42.19 -13.60
C ASP A 20 7.99 40.71 -13.96
N LYS A 21 8.24 40.43 -15.25
CA LYS A 21 8.36 39.08 -15.80
C LYS A 21 9.43 38.27 -15.07
N GLN A 22 10.50 38.92 -14.60
CA GLN A 22 11.64 38.23 -13.99
C GLN A 22 11.23 37.48 -12.71
N LYS A 23 10.24 37.99 -11.98
CA LYS A 23 9.68 37.30 -10.81
C LYS A 23 8.98 35.99 -11.17
N ILE A 24 8.38 35.92 -12.36
CA ILE A 24 7.75 34.70 -12.88
C ILE A 24 8.85 33.71 -13.29
N THR A 25 9.83 34.17 -14.08
CA THR A 25 11.00 33.38 -14.47
C THR A 25 11.70 32.75 -13.27
N ASP A 26 11.98 33.55 -12.23
CA ASP A 26 12.66 33.09 -11.03
C ASP A 26 11.84 32.08 -10.23
N ALA A 27 10.51 32.23 -10.21
CA ALA A 27 9.62 31.31 -9.52
C ALA A 27 9.52 29.96 -10.25
N ILE A 28 9.39 29.98 -11.58
CA ILE A 28 9.42 28.78 -12.42
C ILE A 28 10.77 28.08 -12.29
N PHE A 29 11.87 28.83 -12.38
CA PHE A 29 13.22 28.26 -12.28
C PHE A 29 13.49 27.60 -10.92
N LYS A 30 13.05 28.21 -9.82
CA LYS A 30 13.15 27.59 -8.47
C LYS A 30 12.36 26.29 -8.36
N ALA A 31 11.17 26.24 -8.95
CA ALA A 31 10.39 25.01 -9.00
C ALA A 31 11.09 23.94 -9.84
N ALA A 32 11.67 24.32 -10.98
CA ALA A 32 12.43 23.41 -11.84
C ALA A 32 13.65 22.84 -11.10
N GLN A 33 14.43 23.68 -10.42
CA GLN A 33 15.59 23.26 -9.62
C GLN A 33 15.24 22.23 -8.55
N SER A 34 14.09 22.40 -7.88
CA SER A 34 13.66 21.45 -6.84
C SER A 34 13.31 20.06 -7.35
N VAL A 35 13.11 19.91 -8.67
CA VAL A 35 12.86 18.62 -9.33
C VAL A 35 14.01 18.18 -10.24
N GLY A 36 15.16 18.87 -10.14
CA GLY A 36 16.40 18.54 -10.86
C GLY A 36 16.66 19.31 -12.16
N GLY A 37 15.80 20.28 -12.52
CA GLY A 37 15.97 21.11 -13.72
C GLY A 37 17.02 22.22 -13.55
N GLN A 38 17.81 22.49 -14.58
CA GLN A 38 18.85 23.55 -14.57
C GLN A 38 18.71 24.59 -15.69
N ASP A 39 17.75 24.42 -16.59
CA ASP A 39 17.57 25.30 -17.74
C ASP A 39 16.79 26.56 -17.36
N ARG A 40 17.51 27.68 -17.22
CA ARG A 40 16.89 28.99 -16.95
C ARG A 40 16.31 29.64 -18.20
N TYR A 41 16.82 29.31 -19.38
CA TYR A 41 16.29 29.84 -20.64
C TYR A 41 14.89 29.31 -20.87
N LEU A 42 14.67 28.02 -20.65
CA LEU A 42 13.33 27.43 -20.69
C LEU A 42 12.37 28.08 -19.69
N ALA A 43 12.83 28.42 -18.49
CA ALA A 43 12.00 29.14 -17.51
C ALA A 43 11.63 30.55 -17.98
N GLU A 44 12.51 31.21 -18.73
CA GLU A 44 12.25 32.53 -19.31
C GLU A 44 11.26 32.46 -20.49
N ASP A 45 11.38 31.45 -21.35
CA ASP A 45 10.43 31.17 -22.43
C ASP A 45 9.03 30.89 -21.87
N LEU A 46 8.93 30.07 -20.83
CA LEU A 46 7.65 29.78 -20.16
C LEU A 46 7.06 31.05 -19.51
N ALA A 47 7.88 31.90 -18.91
CA ALA A 47 7.43 33.19 -18.37
C ALA A 47 6.94 34.14 -19.46
N GLU A 48 7.51 34.05 -20.68
CA GLU A 48 7.04 34.79 -21.85
C GLU A 48 5.65 34.29 -22.30
N VAL A 49 5.45 32.97 -22.35
CA VAL A 49 4.13 32.38 -22.64
C VAL A 49 3.09 32.82 -21.59
N VAL A 50 3.47 32.88 -20.30
CA VAL A 50 2.62 33.41 -19.22
C VAL A 50 2.22 34.86 -19.47
N ARG A 51 3.18 35.71 -19.84
CA ARG A 51 2.91 37.11 -20.19
C ARG A 51 1.92 37.21 -21.35
N MET A 52 2.12 36.43 -22.42
CA MET A 52 1.23 36.42 -23.58
C MET A 52 -0.20 35.99 -23.21
N TYR A 53 -0.34 34.98 -22.34
CA TYR A 53 -1.65 34.55 -21.85
C TYR A 53 -2.36 35.63 -21.03
N LEU A 54 -1.64 36.27 -20.10
CA LEU A 54 -2.16 37.38 -19.29
C LEU A 54 -2.66 38.54 -20.17
N GLU A 55 -1.91 38.90 -21.21
CA GLU A 55 -2.29 39.97 -22.13
C GLU A 55 -3.56 39.65 -22.94
N LYS A 56 -3.71 38.38 -23.33
CA LYS A 56 -4.89 37.89 -24.05
C LYS A 56 -6.14 37.86 -23.16
N GLU A 57 -6.00 37.41 -21.92
CA GLU A 57 -7.09 37.14 -20.98
C GLU A 57 -7.61 38.43 -20.32
N TYR A 58 -6.70 39.32 -19.87
CA TYR A 58 -7.08 40.48 -19.06
C TYR A 58 -7.31 41.77 -19.86
N LYS A 59 -6.96 41.86 -21.16
CA LYS A 59 -7.29 42.99 -22.08
C LYS A 59 -7.13 44.42 -21.51
N GLY A 60 -6.20 44.63 -20.57
CA GLY A 60 -5.92 45.92 -19.92
C GLY A 60 -6.37 46.03 -18.46
N ASP A 61 -7.06 45.02 -17.91
CA ASP A 61 -7.32 44.89 -16.49
C ASP A 61 -6.06 44.49 -15.70
N ILE A 62 -6.08 44.78 -14.40
CA ILE A 62 -4.93 44.53 -13.50
C ILE A 62 -5.11 43.15 -12.84
N PRO A 63 -4.34 42.13 -13.25
CA PRO A 63 -4.39 40.80 -12.64
C PRO A 63 -3.80 40.84 -11.22
N SER A 64 -4.32 39.98 -10.36
CA SER A 64 -3.79 39.72 -9.03
C SER A 64 -2.62 38.74 -9.07
N VAL A 65 -1.85 38.70 -7.97
CA VAL A 65 -0.76 37.73 -7.83
C VAL A 65 -1.25 36.29 -7.83
N GLU A 66 -2.47 36.00 -7.35
CA GLU A 66 -3.01 34.63 -7.39
C GLU A 66 -3.36 34.22 -8.82
N GLU A 67 -4.04 35.09 -9.57
CA GLU A 67 -4.38 34.83 -10.98
C GLU A 67 -3.12 34.60 -11.84
N ILE A 68 -2.06 35.37 -11.62
CA ILE A 68 -0.77 35.13 -12.28
C ILE A 68 -0.21 33.76 -11.90
N GLN A 69 -0.33 33.36 -10.63
CA GLN A 69 0.14 32.05 -10.18
C GLN A 69 -0.68 30.92 -10.81
N ASP A 70 -2.00 31.05 -10.92
CA ASP A 70 -2.88 30.07 -11.54
C ASP A 70 -2.53 29.90 -13.04
N ILE A 71 -2.22 31.00 -13.73
CA ILE A 71 -1.76 30.95 -15.13
C ILE A 71 -0.38 30.29 -15.26
N VAL A 72 0.55 30.56 -14.33
CA VAL A 72 1.85 29.87 -14.32
C VAL A 72 1.67 28.37 -14.15
N GLU A 73 0.83 27.95 -13.20
CA GLU A 73 0.51 26.53 -12.98
C GLU A 73 -0.07 25.90 -14.25
N ARG A 74 -1.08 26.56 -14.85
CA ARG A 74 -1.73 26.12 -16.09
C ARG A 74 -0.74 25.94 -17.23
N ILE A 75 0.17 26.91 -17.43
CA ILE A 75 1.15 26.85 -18.53
C ILE A 75 2.18 25.76 -18.29
N LEU A 76 2.71 25.62 -17.07
CA LEU A 76 3.65 24.54 -16.76
C LEU A 76 3.04 23.16 -17.00
N ILE A 77 1.74 23.01 -16.70
CA ILE A 77 1.01 21.77 -16.97
C ILE A 77 0.83 21.55 -18.48
N LYS A 78 0.30 22.55 -19.20
CA LYS A 78 0.01 22.46 -20.66
C LYS A 78 1.25 22.26 -21.54
N THR A 79 2.41 22.73 -21.08
CA THR A 79 3.68 22.60 -21.80
C THR A 79 4.44 21.31 -21.46
N GLY A 80 3.84 20.41 -20.67
CA GLY A 80 4.44 19.12 -20.33
C GLY A 80 5.46 19.17 -19.19
N HIS A 81 5.55 20.30 -18.47
CA HIS A 81 6.42 20.46 -17.30
C HIS A 81 5.71 20.09 -15.99
N ALA A 82 4.99 18.96 -16.02
CA ALA A 82 4.19 18.42 -14.92
C ALA A 82 4.92 18.35 -13.57
N ARG A 83 6.15 17.80 -13.54
CA ARG A 83 6.96 17.69 -12.31
C ARG A 83 7.28 19.07 -11.73
N THR A 84 7.65 20.02 -12.59
CA THR A 84 7.91 21.42 -12.22
C THR A 84 6.63 22.09 -11.71
N ALA A 85 5.50 21.87 -12.37
CA ALA A 85 4.19 22.36 -11.94
C ALA A 85 3.81 21.83 -10.54
N LYS A 86 3.93 20.51 -10.31
CA LYS A 86 3.67 19.88 -8.99
C LYS A 86 4.51 20.55 -7.90
N SER A 87 5.81 20.74 -8.15
CA SER A 87 6.68 21.40 -7.15
C SER A 87 6.34 22.88 -6.93
N TYR A 88 6.02 23.61 -8.00
CA TYR A 88 5.58 25.00 -7.92
C TYR A 88 4.31 25.15 -7.05
N ILE A 89 3.31 24.28 -7.26
CA ILE A 89 2.05 24.25 -6.52
C ILE A 89 2.29 23.92 -5.04
N LEU A 90 3.06 22.86 -4.76
CA LEU A 90 3.39 22.48 -3.38
C LEU A 90 4.11 23.61 -2.64
N TYR A 91 5.04 24.30 -3.30
CA TYR A 91 5.72 25.46 -2.73
C TYR A 91 4.77 26.63 -2.45
N ARG A 92 3.84 26.94 -3.37
CA ARG A 92 2.79 27.95 -3.19
C ARG A 92 1.89 27.60 -2.01
N GLN A 93 1.42 26.36 -1.89
CA GLN A 93 0.59 25.90 -0.79
C GLN A 93 1.32 25.98 0.55
N LYS A 94 2.60 25.56 0.61
CA LYS A 94 3.43 25.69 1.81
C LYS A 94 3.57 27.15 2.25
N ARG A 95 3.79 28.07 1.30
CA ARG A 95 3.83 29.51 1.55
C ARG A 95 2.46 30.08 1.96
N ALA A 96 1.36 29.56 1.43
CA ALA A 96 0.01 29.97 1.79
C ALA A 96 -0.32 29.56 3.23
N ARG A 97 -0.06 28.31 3.62
CA ARG A 97 -0.20 27.83 5.00
C ARG A 97 0.66 28.61 5.98
N ALA A 98 1.91 28.89 5.64
CA ALA A 98 2.80 29.70 6.49
C ALA A 98 2.30 31.14 6.70
N ARG A 99 1.50 31.70 5.76
CA ARG A 99 0.84 33.00 5.92
C ARG A 99 -0.42 32.90 6.76
N GLN A 100 -1.26 31.89 6.51
CA GLN A 100 -2.47 31.64 7.32
C GLN A 100 -2.14 31.44 8.80
N ILE A 101 -1.05 30.73 9.12
CA ILE A 101 -0.56 30.54 10.49
C ILE A 101 -0.09 31.87 11.11
N ARG A 102 0.40 32.80 10.29
CA ARG A 102 0.92 34.11 10.72
C ARG A 102 -0.17 35.18 10.84
N GLU A 103 -1.29 35.01 10.13
CA GLU A 103 -2.42 35.96 10.03
C GLU A 103 -3.68 35.49 10.77
N GLY A 104 -3.70 34.26 11.32
CA GLY A 104 -4.70 33.81 12.30
C GLY A 104 -6.15 33.74 11.81
N PHE A 105 -6.42 33.35 10.54
CA PHE A 105 -7.78 33.38 9.98
C PHE A 105 -8.21 32.13 9.19
N HIS A 106 -9.50 31.78 9.32
CA HIS A 106 -10.25 30.66 8.70
C HIS A 106 -10.83 31.02 7.31
N PRO A 107 -10.99 30.06 6.37
CA PRO A 107 -11.34 30.36 4.99
C PRO A 107 -12.84 30.22 4.68
N GLU A 108 -13.50 31.33 4.31
CA GLU A 108 -14.65 31.35 3.40
C GLU A 108 -14.58 32.63 2.52
N THR A 109 -15.21 32.58 1.35
CA THR A 109 -15.44 33.64 0.32
C THR A 109 -14.41 33.81 -0.82
N LEU A 110 -14.46 32.90 -1.80
CA LEU A 110 -14.00 33.16 -3.19
C LEU A 110 -14.94 32.58 -4.28
N ALA A 111 -16.08 32.01 -3.93
CA ALA A 111 -16.93 31.24 -4.85
C ALA A 111 -17.83 32.07 -5.81
N GLU A 112 -17.79 33.41 -5.81
CA GLU A 112 -18.87 34.21 -6.42
C GLU A 112 -18.57 34.90 -7.75
N LYS A 113 -17.49 34.59 -8.49
CA LYS A 113 -17.20 35.36 -9.73
C LYS A 113 -16.92 34.65 -11.06
N GLU A 114 -17.03 33.32 -11.17
CA GLU A 114 -16.81 32.64 -12.46
C GLU A 114 -17.96 31.74 -12.95
N SER A 115 -19.17 31.89 -12.39
CA SER A 115 -20.35 31.13 -12.85
C SER A 115 -21.10 31.84 -13.99
N SER A 116 -20.43 32.08 -15.11
CA SER A 116 -21.10 32.59 -16.31
C SER A 116 -20.54 32.02 -17.62
N GLN A 117 -21.37 31.13 -18.19
CA GLN A 117 -21.51 30.78 -19.60
C GLN A 117 -20.66 29.63 -20.17
N ARG A 118 -21.12 28.40 -19.92
CA ARG A 118 -21.87 27.53 -20.87
C ARG A 118 -22.26 26.27 -20.10
N GLY A 119 -23.48 26.25 -19.56
CA GLY A 119 -24.00 25.06 -18.87
C GLY A 119 -24.23 23.96 -19.90
N LEU A 120 -23.42 22.91 -19.85
CA LEU A 120 -23.57 21.75 -20.69
C LEU A 120 -24.71 20.90 -20.13
N SER A 121 -25.87 20.89 -20.79
CA SER A 121 -27.03 20.06 -20.36
C SER A 121 -26.87 18.61 -20.84
N LEU A 122 -25.79 17.95 -20.45
CA LEU A 122 -25.57 16.53 -20.73
C LEU A 122 -26.13 15.67 -19.59
N SER A 123 -26.81 14.58 -19.95
CA SER A 123 -27.22 13.56 -19.00
C SER A 123 -26.04 12.67 -18.63
N VAL A 124 -25.86 12.44 -17.33
CA VAL A 124 -24.83 11.58 -16.78
C VAL A 124 -25.46 10.46 -15.98
N ARG A 125 -25.21 9.21 -16.36
CA ARG A 125 -25.56 8.03 -15.56
C ARG A 125 -24.55 7.84 -14.44
N ARG A 126 -25.02 8.00 -13.20
CA ARG A 126 -24.24 7.86 -11.98
C ARG A 126 -24.07 6.39 -11.60
N SER A 127 -23.17 6.11 -10.66
CA SER A 127 -22.88 4.77 -10.17
C SER A 127 -23.99 4.17 -9.30
N ASP A 128 -24.94 4.97 -8.82
CA ASP A 128 -26.15 4.52 -8.13
C ASP A 128 -27.33 4.29 -9.11
N ASP A 129 -27.01 4.12 -10.40
CA ASP A 129 -27.93 3.94 -11.53
C ASP A 129 -28.93 5.09 -11.76
N LYS A 130 -28.77 6.23 -11.08
CA LYS A 130 -29.57 7.43 -11.34
C LYS A 130 -28.98 8.24 -12.48
N ILE A 131 -29.86 8.91 -13.22
CA ILE A 131 -29.48 9.88 -14.25
C ILE A 131 -29.45 11.27 -13.61
N GLY A 132 -28.29 11.91 -13.62
CA GLY A 132 -28.09 13.30 -13.24
C GLY A 132 -27.74 14.16 -14.45
N ILE A 133 -27.50 15.44 -14.21
CA ILE A 133 -26.98 16.39 -15.20
C ILE A 133 -25.48 16.54 -14.96
N TRP A 134 -24.71 16.87 -16.00
CA TRP A 134 -23.30 17.23 -15.89
C TRP A 134 -23.11 18.36 -14.87
N ASP A 135 -22.27 18.09 -13.87
CA ASP A 135 -21.94 18.98 -12.77
C ASP A 135 -20.42 19.00 -12.60
N LYS A 136 -19.79 20.10 -12.99
CA LYS A 136 -18.33 20.24 -12.93
C LYS A 136 -17.84 20.26 -11.49
N ASP A 137 -18.55 20.96 -10.61
CA ASP A 137 -18.15 21.16 -9.23
C ASP A 137 -18.15 19.81 -8.50
N ALA A 138 -19.18 18.98 -8.74
CA ALA A 138 -19.21 17.62 -8.22
C ALA A 138 -18.03 16.74 -8.69
N ILE A 139 -17.58 16.89 -9.94
CA ILE A 139 -16.43 16.15 -10.47
C ILE A 139 -15.13 16.68 -9.86
N ILE A 140 -14.97 18.00 -9.73
CA ILE A 140 -13.81 18.66 -9.09
C ILE A 140 -13.68 18.19 -7.64
N GLU A 141 -14.77 18.27 -6.86
CA GLU A 141 -14.80 17.83 -5.46
C GLU A 141 -14.45 16.35 -5.32
N ALA A 142 -14.99 15.48 -6.19
CA ALA A 142 -14.67 14.07 -6.19
C ALA A 142 -13.18 13.83 -6.49
N LEU A 143 -12.63 14.53 -7.49
CA LEU A 143 -11.23 14.41 -7.88
C LEU A 143 -10.29 14.85 -6.75
N ILE A 144 -10.55 15.99 -6.10
CA ILE A 144 -9.77 16.48 -4.95
C ILE A 144 -9.80 15.46 -3.81
N ARG A 145 -11.00 15.00 -3.44
CA ARG A 145 -11.22 14.06 -2.33
C ARG A 145 -10.50 12.72 -2.55
N GLU A 146 -10.43 12.26 -3.79
CA GLU A 146 -9.91 10.93 -4.12
C GLU A 146 -8.41 10.93 -4.46
N THR A 147 -7.81 12.05 -4.85
CA THR A 147 -6.44 12.07 -5.43
C THR A 147 -5.45 13.02 -4.75
N ASP A 148 -5.91 13.84 -3.80
CA ASP A 148 -5.12 14.89 -3.12
C ASP A 148 -4.53 15.96 -4.06
N VAL A 149 -5.02 16.08 -5.29
CA VAL A 149 -4.62 17.17 -6.21
C VAL A 149 -5.13 18.52 -5.71
N SER A 150 -4.47 19.61 -6.10
CA SER A 150 -4.96 20.96 -5.76
C SER A 150 -6.25 21.29 -6.51
N GLN A 151 -7.03 22.20 -5.95
CA GLN A 151 -8.25 22.70 -6.57
C GLN A 151 -8.01 23.20 -8.01
N ASN A 152 -6.97 24.01 -8.23
CA ASN A 152 -6.61 24.50 -9.55
C ASN A 152 -6.31 23.39 -10.57
N ILE A 153 -5.64 22.31 -10.14
CA ILE A 153 -5.35 21.16 -11.02
C ILE A 153 -6.66 20.46 -11.36
N ALA A 154 -7.53 20.25 -10.36
CA ALA A 154 -8.80 19.60 -10.58
C ALA A 154 -9.70 20.41 -11.54
N GLU A 155 -9.80 21.72 -11.35
CA GLU A 155 -10.52 22.63 -12.24
C GLU A 155 -9.99 22.57 -13.68
N LEU A 156 -8.66 22.61 -13.87
CA LEU A 156 -8.04 22.50 -15.19
C LEU A 156 -8.35 21.15 -15.85
N ILE A 157 -8.19 20.04 -15.13
CA ILE A 157 -8.47 18.70 -15.64
C ILE A 157 -9.94 18.58 -16.04
N VAL A 158 -10.86 19.02 -15.19
CA VAL A 158 -12.30 18.92 -15.46
C VAL A 158 -12.72 19.80 -16.63
N ALA A 159 -12.14 20.99 -16.78
CA ALA A 159 -12.38 21.85 -17.93
C ALA A 159 -11.97 21.17 -19.25
N GLU A 160 -10.80 20.52 -19.29
CA GLU A 160 -10.37 19.80 -20.51
C GLU A 160 -11.14 18.51 -20.76
N VAL A 161 -11.54 17.80 -19.70
CA VAL A 161 -12.44 16.64 -19.86
C VAL A 161 -13.78 17.08 -20.44
N GLU A 162 -14.30 18.23 -20.04
CA GLU A 162 -15.52 18.79 -20.63
C GLU A 162 -15.34 19.10 -22.13
N GLU A 163 -14.22 19.71 -22.51
CA GLU A 163 -13.88 19.94 -23.92
C GLU A 163 -13.86 18.63 -24.72
N ASP A 164 -13.24 17.57 -24.18
CA ASP A 164 -13.19 16.24 -24.79
C ASP A 164 -14.59 15.62 -24.91
N VAL A 165 -15.42 15.72 -23.86
CA VAL A 165 -16.81 15.23 -23.86
C VAL A 165 -17.63 15.93 -24.94
N VAL A 166 -17.56 17.26 -25.03
CA VAL A 166 -18.25 18.05 -26.05
C VAL A 166 -17.78 17.66 -27.46
N ALA A 167 -16.47 17.52 -27.66
CA ALA A 167 -15.89 17.14 -28.95
C ALA A 167 -16.28 15.72 -29.39
N SER A 168 -16.41 14.80 -28.43
CA SER A 168 -16.74 13.38 -28.68
C SER A 168 -18.18 13.14 -29.15
N LYS A 169 -19.10 14.10 -28.94
CA LYS A 169 -20.54 13.98 -29.24
C LYS A 169 -21.24 12.80 -28.53
N ILE A 170 -20.70 12.34 -27.42
CA ILE A 170 -21.30 11.28 -26.60
C ILE A 170 -22.57 11.83 -25.92
N GLN A 171 -23.69 11.13 -26.10
CA GLN A 171 -24.99 11.53 -25.52
C GLN A 171 -25.22 10.90 -24.15
N ASP A 172 -24.84 9.64 -23.99
CA ASP A 172 -25.03 8.86 -22.76
C ASP A 172 -23.72 8.77 -21.98
N LEU A 173 -23.40 9.82 -21.24
CA LEU A 173 -22.19 9.83 -20.43
C LEU A 173 -22.40 9.02 -19.15
N THR A 174 -21.42 8.22 -18.75
CA THR A 174 -21.45 7.51 -17.47
C THR A 174 -20.37 8.03 -16.54
N SER A 175 -20.60 7.93 -15.23
CA SER A 175 -19.57 8.24 -14.21
C SER A 175 -18.26 7.47 -14.43
N SER A 176 -18.34 6.28 -15.03
CA SER A 176 -17.20 5.46 -15.45
C SER A 176 -16.38 6.15 -16.54
N MET A 177 -17.05 6.63 -17.59
CA MET A 177 -16.38 7.28 -18.72
C MET A 177 -15.74 8.61 -18.30
N ILE A 178 -16.43 9.39 -17.47
CA ILE A 178 -15.87 10.63 -16.89
C ILE A 178 -14.57 10.31 -16.15
N ARG A 179 -14.58 9.25 -15.33
CA ARG A 179 -13.40 8.79 -14.59
C ARG A 179 -12.25 8.39 -15.50
N GLU A 180 -12.51 7.68 -16.59
CA GLU A 180 -11.47 7.31 -17.58
C GLU A 180 -10.86 8.53 -18.28
N LEU A 181 -11.69 9.52 -18.65
CA LEU A 181 -11.20 10.77 -19.24
C LEU A 181 -10.33 11.56 -18.24
N VAL A 182 -10.78 11.67 -16.98
CA VAL A 182 -10.01 12.29 -15.90
C VAL A 182 -8.69 11.54 -15.67
N ASN A 183 -8.70 10.20 -15.62
CA ASN A 183 -7.50 9.38 -15.48
C ASN A 183 -6.52 9.62 -16.64
N THR A 184 -7.03 9.79 -17.86
CA THR A 184 -6.21 10.12 -19.03
C THR A 184 -5.48 11.45 -18.82
N LYS A 185 -6.18 12.49 -18.34
CA LYS A 185 -5.55 13.78 -18.02
C LYS A 185 -4.55 13.69 -16.87
N LEU A 186 -4.85 12.92 -15.82
CA LEU A 186 -3.91 12.69 -14.71
C LEU A 186 -2.61 12.05 -15.20
N ILE A 187 -2.68 11.11 -16.14
CA ILE A 187 -1.49 10.51 -16.79
C ILE A 187 -0.72 11.57 -17.58
N LEU A 188 -1.40 12.30 -18.47
CA LEU A 188 -0.78 13.34 -19.31
C LEU A 188 -0.04 14.39 -18.49
N TYR A 189 -0.56 14.68 -17.29
CA TYR A 189 0.01 15.64 -16.36
C TYR A 189 0.90 15.02 -15.28
N GLY A 190 1.30 13.75 -15.42
CA GLY A 190 2.26 13.10 -14.53
C GLY A 190 1.78 12.94 -13.08
N PHE A 191 0.48 13.00 -12.83
CA PHE A 191 -0.12 12.75 -11.51
C PHE A 191 -0.38 11.26 -11.28
N GLU A 192 0.67 10.44 -11.36
CA GLU A 192 0.58 8.98 -11.27
C GLU A 192 0.00 8.49 -9.94
N GLU A 193 0.42 9.09 -8.81
CA GLU A 193 -0.14 8.76 -7.48
C GLU A 193 -1.63 9.08 -7.40
N GLY A 194 -2.04 10.23 -7.94
CA GLY A 194 -3.45 10.62 -7.99
C GLY A 194 -4.26 9.67 -8.88
N ARG A 195 -3.71 9.30 -10.04
CA ARG A 195 -4.30 8.31 -10.94
C ARG A 195 -4.47 6.95 -10.26
N LEU A 196 -3.47 6.46 -9.53
CA LEU A 196 -3.55 5.17 -8.83
C LEU A 196 -4.71 5.16 -7.83
N LYS A 197 -4.89 6.23 -7.04
CA LYS A 197 -6.00 6.37 -6.10
C LYS A 197 -7.36 6.53 -6.79
N HIS A 198 -7.40 7.21 -7.94
CA HIS A 198 -8.62 7.42 -8.72
C HIS A 198 -9.01 6.22 -9.60
N SER A 199 -8.12 5.25 -9.78
CA SER A 199 -8.36 4.09 -10.63
C SER A 199 -9.42 3.18 -10.02
N ARG A 200 -10.28 2.61 -10.87
CA ARG A 200 -11.25 1.62 -10.41
C ARG A 200 -10.57 0.29 -10.16
N ILE A 201 -10.86 -0.29 -9.01
CA ILE A 201 -10.45 -1.64 -8.67
C ILE A 201 -11.56 -2.58 -9.11
N GLY A 202 -11.21 -3.54 -9.95
CA GLY A 202 -12.15 -4.49 -10.50
C GLY A 202 -11.49 -5.43 -11.49
N LEU A 203 -12.32 -6.22 -12.16
CA LEU A 203 -11.88 -7.10 -13.24
C LEU A 203 -12.44 -6.62 -14.57
N PRO A 204 -11.69 -6.79 -15.68
CA PRO A 204 -12.23 -6.59 -17.02
C PRO A 204 -13.54 -7.37 -17.22
N PHE A 205 -14.48 -6.79 -17.95
CA PHE A 205 -15.79 -7.42 -18.21
C PHE A 205 -15.66 -8.81 -18.86
N TYR A 206 -14.71 -8.95 -19.79
CA TYR A 206 -14.43 -10.23 -20.43
C TYR A 206 -13.98 -11.29 -19.43
N ASP A 207 -13.06 -10.94 -18.51
CA ASP A 207 -12.56 -11.87 -17.49
C ASP A 207 -13.69 -12.31 -16.56
N ILE A 208 -14.55 -11.37 -16.13
CA ILE A 208 -15.74 -11.70 -15.34
C ILE A 208 -16.64 -12.68 -16.12
N SER A 209 -16.95 -12.36 -17.37
CA SER A 209 -17.83 -13.20 -18.21
C SER A 209 -17.25 -14.60 -18.43
N SER A 210 -15.94 -14.69 -18.63
CA SER A 210 -15.21 -15.94 -18.76
C SER A 210 -15.23 -16.75 -17.47
N ILE A 211 -15.02 -16.11 -16.32
CA ILE A 211 -15.13 -16.76 -15.00
C ILE A 211 -16.56 -17.30 -14.82
N PHE A 212 -17.61 -16.50 -15.05
CA PHE A 212 -18.99 -16.97 -14.93
C PHE A 212 -19.30 -18.18 -15.83
N SER A 213 -18.71 -18.22 -17.03
CA SER A 213 -18.95 -19.30 -17.99
C SER A 213 -18.17 -20.58 -17.68
N SER A 214 -17.02 -20.47 -16.99
CA SER A 214 -16.10 -21.58 -16.74
C SER A 214 -16.03 -22.03 -15.28
N PHE A 215 -16.64 -21.30 -14.35
CA PHE A 215 -16.51 -21.59 -12.92
C PHE A 215 -17.28 -22.84 -12.51
N ASP A 216 -16.54 -23.86 -12.11
CA ASP A 216 -17.07 -25.12 -11.58
C ASP A 216 -17.18 -25.03 -10.03
N GLY A 217 -18.31 -24.52 -9.55
CA GLY A 217 -18.57 -24.37 -8.11
C GLY A 217 -19.89 -23.71 -7.78
N THR A 218 -20.15 -23.49 -6.49
CA THR A 218 -21.39 -22.84 -6.04
C THR A 218 -21.33 -21.32 -6.23
N PRO A 219 -22.48 -20.63 -6.36
CA PRO A 219 -22.53 -19.16 -6.40
C PRO A 219 -21.80 -18.48 -5.25
N ASP A 220 -21.82 -19.05 -4.04
CA ASP A 220 -21.09 -18.53 -2.89
C ASP A 220 -19.57 -18.64 -3.07
N LYS A 221 -19.08 -19.77 -3.60
CA LYS A 221 -17.65 -19.94 -3.92
C LYS A 221 -17.21 -18.98 -5.02
N LEU A 222 -18.04 -18.75 -6.02
CA LEU A 222 -17.79 -17.76 -7.08
C LEU A 222 -17.71 -16.34 -6.48
N SER A 223 -18.66 -15.99 -5.63
CA SER A 223 -18.69 -14.69 -4.93
C SER A 223 -17.44 -14.49 -4.07
N ALA A 224 -17.02 -15.53 -3.33
CA ALA A 224 -15.79 -15.50 -2.55
C ALA A 224 -14.53 -15.38 -3.45
N TYR A 225 -14.51 -16.07 -4.60
CA TYR A 225 -13.41 -16.00 -5.55
C TYR A 225 -13.27 -14.59 -6.16
N LEU A 226 -14.35 -14.01 -6.67
CA LEU A 226 -14.37 -12.65 -7.20
C LEU A 226 -14.02 -11.62 -6.12
N GLY A 227 -14.56 -11.81 -4.90
CA GLY A 227 -14.23 -10.99 -3.73
C GLY A 227 -12.74 -11.01 -3.39
N ARG A 228 -12.12 -12.20 -3.31
CA ARG A 228 -10.67 -12.33 -3.10
C ARG A 228 -9.87 -11.65 -4.21
N ARG A 229 -10.29 -11.80 -5.47
CA ARG A 229 -9.61 -11.18 -6.60
C ARG A 229 -9.65 -9.64 -6.53
N MET A 230 -10.79 -9.06 -6.14
CA MET A 230 -10.91 -7.62 -5.91
C MET A 230 -10.06 -7.15 -4.73
N LYS A 231 -10.05 -7.90 -3.61
CA LYS A 231 -9.20 -7.57 -2.45
C LYS A 231 -7.72 -7.60 -2.81
N ARG A 232 -7.30 -8.55 -3.64
CA ARG A 232 -5.93 -8.63 -4.16
C ARG A 232 -5.56 -7.38 -4.97
N GLU A 233 -6.43 -6.95 -5.88
CA GLU A 233 -6.19 -5.73 -6.67
C GLU A 233 -6.16 -4.47 -5.79
N PHE A 234 -7.03 -4.38 -4.78
CA PHE A 234 -6.99 -3.29 -3.80
C PHE A 234 -5.68 -3.28 -3.01
N ALA A 235 -5.26 -4.44 -2.50
CA ALA A 235 -4.01 -4.57 -1.76
C ALA A 235 -2.79 -4.12 -2.59
N MET A 236 -2.67 -4.56 -3.84
CA MET A 236 -1.56 -4.20 -4.72
C MET A 236 -1.54 -2.72 -5.11
N ASN A 237 -2.70 -2.08 -5.25
CA ASN A 237 -2.75 -0.69 -5.71
C ASN A 237 -2.74 0.34 -4.57
N ALA A 238 -3.31 0.00 -3.41
CA ALA A 238 -3.59 0.97 -2.34
C ALA A 238 -2.87 0.70 -1.02
N ILE A 239 -2.47 -0.55 -0.73
CA ILE A 239 -1.90 -0.92 0.57
C ILE A 239 -0.40 -1.19 0.46
N ILE A 240 0.00 -1.99 -0.52
CA ILE A 240 1.39 -2.38 -0.73
C ILE A 240 2.09 -1.27 -1.53
N SER A 241 3.33 -0.93 -1.15
CA SER A 241 4.14 0.03 -1.91
C SER A 241 4.41 -0.49 -3.32
N GLN A 242 4.44 0.41 -4.32
CA GLN A 242 4.71 0.03 -5.71
C GLN A 242 6.05 -0.71 -5.88
N VAL A 243 7.05 -0.36 -5.05
CA VAL A 243 8.35 -1.06 -5.01
C VAL A 243 8.20 -2.53 -4.63
N LEU A 244 7.37 -2.86 -3.64
CA LEU A 244 7.10 -4.25 -3.25
C LEU A 244 6.27 -5.00 -4.28
N VAL A 245 5.30 -4.32 -4.90
CA VAL A 245 4.50 -4.90 -5.98
C VAL A 245 5.40 -5.29 -7.14
N GLU A 246 6.33 -4.42 -7.54
CA GLU A 246 7.29 -4.71 -8.60
C GLU A 246 8.16 -5.93 -8.25
N LYS A 247 8.71 -5.99 -7.03
CA LYS A 247 9.49 -7.14 -6.55
C LYS A 247 8.66 -8.43 -6.53
N HIS A 248 7.38 -8.33 -6.19
CA HIS A 248 6.44 -9.45 -6.23
C HIS A 248 6.20 -9.96 -7.66
N LEU A 249 5.96 -9.04 -8.60
CA LEU A 249 5.74 -9.36 -10.01
C LEU A 249 6.99 -9.90 -10.71
N LYS A 250 8.18 -9.42 -10.31
CA LYS A 250 9.49 -9.94 -10.76
C LYS A 250 9.80 -11.33 -10.22
N GLY A 251 9.06 -11.80 -9.21
CA GLY A 251 9.30 -13.08 -8.55
C GLY A 251 10.46 -13.08 -7.57
N GLU A 252 11.00 -11.91 -7.20
CA GLU A 252 12.02 -11.80 -6.13
C GLU A 252 11.42 -12.15 -4.76
N ILE A 253 10.16 -11.76 -4.55
CA ILE A 253 9.38 -12.06 -3.35
C ILE A 253 7.99 -12.58 -3.72
N PHE A 254 7.37 -13.32 -2.82
CA PHE A 254 5.98 -13.73 -2.92
C PHE A 254 5.26 -13.40 -1.62
N ILE A 255 4.40 -12.38 -1.64
CA ILE A 255 3.54 -12.07 -0.49
C ILE A 255 2.40 -13.09 -0.53
N ASN A 256 2.28 -13.90 0.53
CA ASN A 256 1.24 -14.92 0.62
C ASN A 256 -0.10 -14.28 0.99
N SER A 257 -1.20 -14.86 0.49
CA SER A 257 -2.58 -14.42 0.79
C SER A 257 -2.79 -12.90 0.66
N ILE A 258 -2.32 -12.28 -0.43
CA ILE A 258 -2.48 -10.83 -0.68
C ILE A 258 -3.95 -10.38 -0.62
N GLU A 259 -4.87 -11.26 -0.99
CA GLU A 259 -6.32 -11.07 -0.88
C GLU A 259 -6.87 -10.99 0.56
N SER A 260 -6.05 -11.31 1.56
CA SER A 260 -6.42 -11.41 2.98
C SER A 260 -5.56 -10.52 3.88
N LEU A 261 -4.94 -9.45 3.36
CA LEU A 261 -4.11 -8.54 4.18
C LEU A 261 -4.86 -7.86 5.33
N ASP A 262 -6.19 -7.80 5.26
CA ASP A 262 -7.08 -7.34 6.34
C ASP A 262 -7.24 -8.36 7.48
N LYS A 263 -6.65 -9.56 7.38
CA LYS A 263 -6.65 -10.60 8.42
C LYS A 263 -5.25 -10.80 9.02
N ILE A 264 -5.22 -11.44 10.19
CA ILE A 264 -3.99 -11.93 10.82
C ILE A 264 -3.72 -13.35 10.30
N LEU A 265 -2.49 -13.64 9.88
CA LEU A 265 -2.12 -14.99 9.46
C LEU A 265 -2.15 -15.98 10.64
N ALA A 266 -1.53 -15.64 11.76
CA ALA A 266 -1.53 -16.47 12.96
C ALA A 266 -1.41 -15.63 14.25
N ALA A 267 -1.98 -16.12 15.35
CA ALA A 267 -1.96 -15.44 16.64
C ALA A 267 -1.40 -16.35 17.74
N TYR A 268 -0.47 -15.81 18.55
CA TYR A 268 0.14 -16.49 19.69
C TYR A 268 -0.21 -15.69 20.93
N ILE A 269 -0.97 -16.29 21.84
CA ILE A 269 -1.61 -15.56 22.95
C ILE A 269 -1.26 -16.25 24.27
N PRO A 270 -0.59 -15.56 25.21
CA PRO A 270 -0.48 -16.07 26.57
C PRO A 270 -1.86 -16.00 27.25
N ALA A 271 -2.24 -17.04 27.98
CA ALA A 271 -3.44 -17.09 28.81
C ALA A 271 -3.15 -17.83 30.11
N ASP A 272 -3.85 -17.50 31.19
CA ASP A 272 -3.61 -18.10 32.50
C ASP A 272 -4.37 -19.43 32.67
N THR A 273 -5.53 -19.55 32.02
CA THR A 273 -6.41 -20.72 32.13
C THR A 273 -7.01 -21.14 30.79
N LEU A 274 -7.48 -22.39 30.72
CA LEU A 274 -8.15 -22.91 29.53
C LEU A 274 -9.50 -22.22 29.25
N GLU A 275 -10.22 -21.82 30.30
CA GLU A 275 -11.48 -21.08 30.19
C GLU A 275 -11.26 -19.69 29.58
N GLU A 276 -10.21 -18.98 30.02
CA GLU A 276 -9.81 -17.71 29.43
C GLU A 276 -9.42 -17.87 27.95
N ALA A 277 -8.63 -18.91 27.63
CA ALA A 277 -8.23 -19.19 26.26
C ALA A 277 -9.43 -19.41 25.33
N ASP A 278 -10.46 -20.15 25.78
CA ASP A 278 -11.68 -20.35 25.00
C ASP A 278 -12.47 -19.05 24.75
N VAL A 279 -12.58 -18.21 25.78
CA VAL A 279 -13.21 -16.87 25.64
C VAL A 279 -12.45 -15.99 24.66
N LEU A 280 -11.12 -15.99 24.72
CA LEU A 280 -10.26 -15.22 23.80
C LEU A 280 -10.31 -15.78 22.37
N TYR A 281 -10.32 -17.11 22.23
CA TYR A 281 -10.41 -17.78 20.94
C TYR A 281 -11.66 -17.38 20.18
N ASN A 282 -12.83 -17.46 20.82
CA ASN A 282 -14.11 -17.11 20.19
C ASN A 282 -14.17 -15.64 19.71
N LYS A 283 -13.39 -14.75 20.32
CA LYS A 283 -13.28 -13.35 19.89
C LYS A 283 -12.31 -13.16 18.73
N ILE A 284 -11.18 -13.84 18.72
CA ILE A 284 -10.10 -13.60 17.76
C ILE A 284 -10.15 -14.51 16.52
N ALA A 285 -10.65 -15.74 16.65
CA ALA A 285 -10.63 -16.75 15.58
C ALA A 285 -11.21 -16.28 14.24
N PRO A 286 -12.33 -15.54 14.18
CA PRO A 286 -12.86 -15.10 12.88
C PRO A 286 -11.96 -14.07 12.17
N PHE A 287 -11.03 -13.46 12.90
CA PHE A 287 -10.06 -12.48 12.41
C PHE A 287 -8.70 -13.10 12.02
N VAL A 288 -8.50 -14.38 12.32
CA VAL A 288 -7.28 -15.13 12.02
C VAL A 288 -7.56 -16.07 10.85
N GLU A 289 -6.68 -16.07 9.84
CA GLU A 289 -6.80 -16.95 8.67
C GLU A 289 -6.24 -18.35 8.97
N GLY A 290 -5.08 -18.40 9.63
CA GLY A 290 -4.40 -19.65 10.00
C GLY A 290 -4.75 -20.10 11.41
N CYS A 291 -3.73 -20.27 12.26
CA CYS A 291 -3.89 -20.84 13.59
C CYS A 291 -3.91 -19.79 14.71
N VAL A 292 -4.70 -20.08 15.74
CA VAL A 292 -4.64 -19.41 17.05
C VAL A 292 -3.98 -20.39 18.02
N VAL A 293 -2.87 -19.96 18.61
CA VAL A 293 -2.04 -20.75 19.52
C VAL A 293 -2.05 -20.09 20.89
N PHE A 294 -2.43 -20.85 21.93
CA PHE A 294 -2.38 -20.37 23.31
C PHE A 294 -1.20 -20.96 24.07
N SER A 295 -0.46 -20.11 24.76
CA SER A 295 0.56 -20.54 25.73
C SER A 295 -0.03 -20.46 27.14
N LEU A 296 -0.10 -21.61 27.80
CA LEU A 296 -0.62 -21.75 29.16
C LEU A 296 0.52 -22.07 30.15
N PRO A 297 0.38 -21.68 31.44
CA PRO A 297 1.20 -22.20 32.52
C PRO A 297 1.10 -23.73 32.64
N ASP A 298 2.20 -24.40 33.02
CA ASP A 298 2.26 -25.88 33.16
C ASP A 298 1.11 -26.47 33.99
N ASN A 299 0.74 -25.80 35.08
CA ASN A 299 -0.30 -26.24 36.01
C ASN A 299 -1.72 -26.08 35.43
N ALA A 300 -1.90 -25.25 34.40
CA ALA A 300 -3.17 -25.08 33.71
C ALA A 300 -3.38 -26.16 32.62
N ILE A 301 -2.32 -26.83 32.18
CA ILE A 301 -2.37 -27.94 31.21
C ILE A 301 -2.82 -29.21 31.95
N LYS A 302 -4.14 -29.47 31.96
CA LYS A 302 -4.73 -30.67 32.55
C LYS A 302 -4.91 -31.78 31.51
N THR A 303 -4.68 -33.02 31.92
CA THR A 303 -4.84 -34.23 31.09
C THR A 303 -6.15 -34.96 31.41
N PRO A 304 -6.91 -35.45 30.42
CA PRO A 304 -6.69 -35.27 28.97
C PRO A 304 -7.05 -33.84 28.53
N ILE A 305 -6.34 -33.33 27.52
CA ILE A 305 -6.68 -32.04 26.93
C ILE A 305 -7.94 -32.25 26.09
N ALA A 306 -9.05 -31.64 26.52
CA ALA A 306 -10.31 -31.64 25.78
C ALA A 306 -10.09 -31.09 24.37
N ASN A 307 -10.94 -31.51 23.41
CA ASN A 307 -10.83 -31.06 22.03
C ASN A 307 -11.13 -29.55 21.95
N THR A 308 -10.07 -28.73 21.97
CA THR A 308 -10.17 -27.27 21.87
C THR A 308 -10.24 -26.87 20.40
N GLY A 309 -11.04 -25.86 20.06
CA GLY A 309 -11.06 -25.30 18.70
C GLY A 309 -9.75 -24.60 18.30
N PHE A 310 -8.81 -24.45 19.23
CA PHE A 310 -7.51 -23.78 19.07
C PHE A 310 -6.33 -24.71 19.39
N SER A 311 -5.14 -24.26 18.98
CA SER A 311 -3.88 -24.97 19.23
C SER A 311 -3.27 -24.55 20.58
N LEU A 312 -2.53 -25.46 21.19
CA LEU A 312 -1.78 -25.18 22.41
C LEU A 312 -0.27 -25.18 22.12
N ASP A 313 0.44 -24.25 22.74
CA ASP A 313 1.89 -24.26 22.88
C ASP A 313 2.26 -25.12 24.11
N ILE A 314 2.89 -26.27 23.86
CA ILE A 314 3.21 -27.27 24.89
C ILE A 314 4.73 -27.46 25.00
N PRO A 315 5.31 -27.36 26.21
CA PRO A 315 6.70 -27.73 26.45
C PRO A 315 6.97 -29.19 26.07
N LEU A 316 8.08 -29.46 25.36
CA LEU A 316 8.48 -30.81 24.97
C LEU A 316 8.49 -31.81 26.14
N ARG A 317 8.90 -31.39 27.34
CA ARG A 317 8.94 -32.26 28.54
C ARG A 317 7.57 -32.76 28.98
N LEU A 318 6.48 -32.07 28.64
CA LEU A 318 5.12 -32.47 28.97
C LEU A 318 4.48 -33.35 27.89
N LEU A 319 5.09 -33.46 26.71
CA LEU A 319 4.52 -34.20 25.56
C LEU A 319 4.13 -35.64 25.93
N ASN A 320 5.00 -36.37 26.63
CA ASN A 320 4.76 -37.77 27.00
C ASN A 320 3.70 -37.94 28.09
N SER A 321 3.42 -36.88 28.87
CA SER A 321 2.41 -36.93 29.94
C SER A 321 1.00 -36.67 29.44
N ILE A 322 0.84 -36.21 28.20
CA ILE A 322 -0.43 -35.76 27.65
C ILE A 322 -1.01 -36.83 26.72
N GLN A 323 -2.20 -37.33 27.04
CA GLN A 323 -2.98 -38.15 26.11
C GLN A 323 -3.74 -37.24 25.13
N ALA A 324 -3.33 -37.23 23.87
CA ALA A 324 -4.09 -36.60 22.79
C ALA A 324 -5.34 -37.42 22.47
N GLY A 325 -6.50 -36.77 22.39
CA GLY A 325 -7.66 -37.38 21.73
C GLY A 325 -7.40 -37.54 20.23
N PRO A 326 -8.05 -38.49 19.52
CA PRO A 326 -7.83 -38.76 18.10
C PRO A 326 -8.10 -37.57 17.15
N ASN A 327 -8.75 -36.51 17.65
CA ASN A 327 -9.10 -35.30 16.89
C ASN A 327 -8.44 -34.01 17.41
N ASN A 328 -7.49 -34.09 18.36
CA ASN A 328 -6.87 -32.91 18.94
C ASN A 328 -5.49 -32.63 18.29
N PRO A 329 -5.37 -31.65 17.39
CA PRO A 329 -4.10 -31.37 16.75
C PRO A 329 -3.18 -30.58 17.69
N PHE A 330 -2.14 -31.24 18.21
CA PHE A 330 -0.97 -30.52 18.72
C PHE A 330 -0.23 -29.89 17.56
N ASN A 331 -0.37 -28.58 17.41
CA ASN A 331 0.27 -27.88 16.30
C ASN A 331 1.61 -27.22 16.68
N VAL A 332 1.92 -27.06 17.96
CA VAL A 332 3.15 -26.37 18.39
C VAL A 332 3.78 -27.05 19.61
N ILE A 333 5.00 -27.57 19.44
CA ILE A 333 5.85 -28.01 20.55
C ILE A 333 6.95 -26.97 20.79
N ARG A 334 7.04 -26.48 22.03
CA ARG A 334 8.10 -25.57 22.46
C ARG A 334 9.30 -26.33 22.99
N ALA A 335 10.45 -26.05 22.39
CA ALA A 335 11.74 -26.44 22.92
C ALA A 335 12.28 -25.33 23.84
N GLU A 336 12.53 -25.67 25.10
CA GLU A 336 12.93 -24.70 26.14
C GLU A 336 14.46 -24.66 26.33
N SER A 337 15.21 -25.61 25.76
CA SER A 337 16.67 -25.68 25.80
C SER A 337 17.28 -26.21 24.49
N LYS A 338 18.59 -26.01 24.33
CA LYS A 338 19.37 -26.58 23.22
C LYS A 338 19.36 -28.11 23.22
N GLU A 339 19.36 -28.75 24.40
CA GLU A 339 19.14 -30.18 24.51
C GLU A 339 17.72 -30.57 24.04
N ASN A 340 16.68 -29.80 24.36
CA ASN A 340 15.33 -30.10 23.87
C ASN A 340 15.24 -30.06 22.35
N ILE A 341 15.87 -29.08 21.70
CA ILE A 341 15.95 -29.02 20.24
C ILE A 341 16.65 -30.28 19.70
N SER A 342 17.77 -30.67 20.30
CA SER A 342 18.54 -31.83 19.88
C SER A 342 17.77 -33.15 20.07
N GLN A 343 17.05 -33.30 21.18
CA GLN A 343 16.18 -34.45 21.48
C GLN A 343 15.02 -34.54 20.49
N LEU A 344 14.36 -33.42 20.20
CA LEU A 344 13.22 -33.36 19.30
C LEU A 344 13.61 -33.72 17.86
N MET A 345 14.77 -33.23 17.41
CA MET A 345 15.36 -33.59 16.12
C MET A 345 15.78 -35.08 16.04
N ALA A 346 16.04 -35.72 17.19
CA ALA A 346 16.40 -37.13 17.28
C ALA A 346 15.19 -38.08 17.34
N THR A 347 14.03 -37.63 17.84
CA THR A 347 12.75 -38.37 17.83
C THR A 347 12.18 -38.49 16.42
N ARG A 348 12.71 -39.41 15.61
CA ARG A 348 12.11 -39.85 14.34
C ARG A 348 10.86 -40.69 14.63
N GLY A 349 9.69 -40.28 14.13
CA GLY A 349 8.57 -41.21 13.91
C GLY A 349 7.19 -40.89 14.49
N ALA A 350 6.90 -39.67 14.95
CA ALA A 350 5.54 -39.26 15.28
C ALA A 350 5.08 -38.19 14.29
N GLY A 351 4.15 -38.54 13.41
CA GLY A 351 3.83 -37.76 12.21
C GLY A 351 3.33 -36.33 12.44
N ASN A 352 3.33 -35.55 11.35
CA ASN A 352 2.70 -34.22 11.23
C ASN A 352 3.01 -33.25 12.38
N LEU A 353 4.26 -33.22 12.84
CA LEU A 353 4.63 -32.39 13.97
C LEU A 353 5.25 -31.07 13.50
N SER A 354 4.48 -29.98 13.60
CA SER A 354 4.96 -28.62 13.28
C SER A 354 5.77 -28.08 14.45
N LEU A 355 7.10 -28.09 14.33
CA LEU A 355 8.01 -27.55 15.35
C LEU A 355 8.11 -26.05 15.20
N ALA A 356 7.59 -25.26 16.14
CA ALA A 356 7.69 -23.81 16.10
C ALA A 356 8.42 -23.25 17.33
N ILE A 357 9.55 -22.57 17.07
CA ILE A 357 10.39 -21.97 18.12
C ILE A 357 9.93 -20.54 18.33
N TYR A 358 9.58 -20.18 19.57
CA TYR A 358 9.31 -18.79 19.95
C TYR A 358 10.02 -18.50 21.27
N PRO A 359 10.62 -17.32 21.44
CA PRO A 359 10.91 -16.85 22.78
C PRO A 359 9.60 -16.72 23.55
N LYS A 360 9.66 -16.97 24.85
CA LYS A 360 8.54 -16.73 25.75
C LYS A 360 8.23 -15.23 25.75
N ASN A 361 7.24 -14.81 24.96
CA ASN A 361 6.81 -13.42 24.90
C ASN A 361 5.75 -13.17 25.98
N PRO A 362 5.94 -12.19 26.89
CA PRO A 362 4.90 -11.82 27.85
C PRO A 362 3.66 -11.18 27.18
N LEU A 363 3.78 -10.72 25.94
CA LEU A 363 2.69 -10.13 25.17
C LEU A 363 2.20 -11.07 24.06
N PRO A 364 0.93 -10.95 23.64
CA PRO A 364 0.44 -11.59 22.42
C PRO A 364 1.30 -11.20 21.20
N LEU A 365 1.54 -12.16 20.32
CA LEU A 365 2.25 -11.97 19.06
C LEU A 365 1.33 -12.31 17.88
N PHE A 366 1.12 -11.34 17.00
CA PHE A 366 0.35 -11.51 15.77
C PHE A 366 1.26 -11.52 14.55
N VAL A 367 1.25 -12.63 13.82
CA VAL A 367 1.91 -12.74 12.52
C VAL A 367 0.93 -12.27 11.47
N LEU A 368 1.26 -11.17 10.79
CA LEU A 368 0.30 -10.52 9.91
C LEU A 368 0.23 -11.18 8.53
N THR A 369 1.37 -11.47 7.92
CA THR A 369 1.43 -12.25 6.66
C THR A 369 2.77 -12.97 6.54
N ARG A 370 2.87 -13.85 5.55
CA ARG A 370 4.08 -14.55 5.16
C ARG A 370 4.60 -14.03 3.84
N VAL A 371 5.91 -13.81 3.75
CA VAL A 371 6.60 -13.44 2.51
C VAL A 371 7.64 -14.50 2.18
N THR A 372 7.56 -15.07 1.00
CA THR A 372 8.54 -16.04 0.50
C THR A 372 9.57 -15.34 -0.37
N LEU A 373 10.85 -15.43 -0.01
CA LEU A 373 11.97 -14.90 -0.78
C LEU A 373 12.43 -15.94 -1.80
N ASN A 374 12.68 -15.53 -3.04
CA ASN A 374 13.30 -16.40 -4.04
C ASN A 374 14.77 -16.03 -4.19
N LEU A 375 15.64 -16.73 -3.45
CA LEU A 375 17.06 -16.37 -3.37
C LEU A 375 17.76 -16.49 -4.73
N SER A 376 17.35 -17.44 -5.57
CA SER A 376 17.89 -17.62 -6.92
C SER A 376 17.58 -16.41 -7.81
N VAL A 377 16.33 -15.94 -7.78
CA VAL A 377 15.89 -14.77 -8.57
C VAL A 377 16.52 -13.48 -8.03
N ILE A 378 16.56 -13.31 -6.72
CA ILE A 378 17.23 -12.16 -6.07
C ILE A 378 18.70 -12.11 -6.49
N THR A 379 19.39 -13.25 -6.45
CA THR A 379 20.80 -13.34 -6.86
C THR A 379 20.98 -12.98 -8.34
N ALA A 380 20.13 -13.50 -9.23
CA ALA A 380 20.19 -13.20 -10.66
C ALA A 380 20.06 -11.70 -10.95
N TYR A 381 19.09 -11.02 -10.33
CA TYR A 381 18.95 -9.57 -10.49
C TYR A 381 20.07 -8.77 -9.81
N ALA A 382 20.62 -9.24 -8.68
CA ALA A 382 21.78 -8.60 -8.06
C ALA A 382 22.98 -8.57 -9.01
N VAL A 383 23.27 -9.70 -9.66
CA VAL A 383 24.35 -9.82 -10.65
C VAL A 383 24.09 -8.91 -11.85
N GLN A 384 22.85 -8.85 -12.36
CA GLN A 384 22.50 -7.99 -13.49
C GLN A 384 22.70 -6.50 -13.21
N GLU A 385 22.60 -6.08 -11.94
CA GLU A 385 22.72 -4.68 -11.51
C GLU A 385 24.11 -4.35 -10.95
N ASP A 386 25.12 -5.23 -11.13
CA ASP A 386 26.48 -5.09 -10.57
C ASP A 386 26.48 -4.88 -9.03
N ARG A 387 25.57 -5.57 -8.33
CA ARG A 387 25.41 -5.52 -6.87
C ARG A 387 25.70 -6.87 -6.22
N SER A 388 26.06 -6.86 -4.94
CA SER A 388 26.15 -8.11 -4.18
C SER A 388 24.75 -8.64 -3.81
N PRO A 389 24.53 -9.97 -3.80
CA PRO A 389 23.26 -10.56 -3.37
C PRO A 389 22.85 -10.17 -1.95
N VAL A 390 23.82 -10.03 -1.04
CA VAL A 390 23.60 -9.59 0.34
C VAL A 390 23.05 -8.17 0.41
N GLN A 391 23.64 -7.23 -0.36
CA GLN A 391 23.12 -5.86 -0.43
C GLN A 391 21.69 -5.84 -0.96
N ARG A 392 21.41 -6.59 -2.04
CA ARG A 392 20.05 -6.66 -2.60
C ARG A 392 19.05 -7.27 -1.61
N LEU A 393 19.45 -8.29 -0.85
CA LEU A 393 18.61 -8.84 0.20
C LEU A 393 18.28 -7.77 1.25
N HIS A 394 19.27 -7.03 1.75
CA HIS A 394 19.03 -5.96 2.72
C HIS A 394 18.04 -4.92 2.19
N GLU A 395 18.16 -4.52 0.92
CA GLU A 395 17.21 -3.62 0.26
C GLU A 395 15.80 -4.21 0.21
N ILE A 396 15.65 -5.50 -0.05
CA ILE A 396 14.33 -6.17 -0.02
C ILE A 396 13.76 -6.12 1.41
N LEU A 397 14.57 -6.48 2.41
CA LEU A 397 14.16 -6.48 3.81
C LEU A 397 13.79 -5.08 4.31
N ASP A 398 14.51 -4.02 3.88
CA ASP A 398 14.19 -2.62 4.17
C ASP A 398 12.76 -2.24 3.74
N VAL A 399 12.34 -2.71 2.56
CA VAL A 399 11.02 -2.36 2.05
C VAL A 399 9.92 -3.22 2.70
N LEU A 400 10.23 -4.44 3.17
CA LEU A 400 9.28 -5.30 3.89
C LEU A 400 8.81 -4.71 5.23
N ASP A 401 9.64 -3.91 5.90
CA ASP A 401 9.20 -3.15 7.08
C ASP A 401 8.00 -2.23 6.73
N GLY A 402 7.99 -1.67 5.53
CA GLY A 402 6.87 -0.90 5.00
C GLY A 402 5.59 -1.72 4.82
N LEU A 403 5.70 -3.00 4.44
CA LEU A 403 4.55 -3.91 4.35
C LEU A 403 3.95 -4.18 5.73
N LEU A 404 4.80 -4.46 6.72
CA LEU A 404 4.37 -4.69 8.10
C LEU A 404 3.59 -3.48 8.64
N VAL A 405 4.13 -2.28 8.46
CA VAL A 405 3.48 -1.03 8.90
C VAL A 405 2.17 -0.80 8.15
N ALA A 406 2.15 -0.99 6.82
CA ALA A 406 0.95 -0.79 6.01
C ALA A 406 -0.17 -1.76 6.39
N GLN A 407 0.13 -3.05 6.53
CA GLN A 407 -0.84 -4.07 6.93
C GLN A 407 -1.36 -3.81 8.34
N ASN A 408 -0.47 -3.49 9.30
CA ASN A 408 -0.88 -3.18 10.66
C ASN A 408 -1.82 -1.97 10.69
N THR A 409 -1.48 -0.92 9.93
CA THR A 409 -2.32 0.28 9.78
C THR A 409 -3.69 -0.06 9.19
N LEU A 410 -3.73 -0.89 8.14
CA LEU A 410 -4.99 -1.37 7.55
C LEU A 410 -5.85 -2.07 8.59
N ILE A 411 -5.29 -3.05 9.29
CA ILE A 411 -5.97 -3.81 10.36
C ILE A 411 -6.57 -2.83 11.37
N HIS A 412 -5.76 -1.92 11.92
CA HIS A 412 -6.21 -0.93 12.90
C HIS A 412 -7.25 0.06 12.38
N SER A 413 -7.32 0.31 11.08
CA SER A 413 -8.31 1.20 10.51
C SER A 413 -9.72 0.58 10.44
N THR A 414 -9.81 -0.75 10.38
CA THR A 414 -11.09 -1.45 10.21
C THR A 414 -11.90 -1.49 11.51
N PRO A 415 -13.21 -1.14 11.49
CA PRO A 415 -14.05 -1.14 12.70
C PRO A 415 -14.12 -2.51 13.39
N TYR A 416 -14.15 -3.59 12.60
CA TYR A 416 -14.20 -4.95 13.12
C TYR A 416 -12.92 -5.31 13.88
N ALA A 417 -11.74 -5.06 13.30
CA ALA A 417 -10.49 -5.36 14.00
C ALA A 417 -10.30 -4.48 15.24
N LYS A 418 -10.72 -3.20 15.22
CA LYS A 418 -10.69 -2.35 16.43
C LYS A 418 -11.45 -2.99 17.59
N LYS A 419 -12.64 -3.54 17.32
CA LYS A 419 -13.47 -4.23 18.32
C LYS A 419 -12.82 -5.53 18.80
N THR A 420 -12.18 -6.28 17.90
CA THR A 420 -11.52 -7.55 18.25
C THR A 420 -10.25 -7.31 19.05
N LEU A 421 -9.40 -6.37 18.61
CA LEU A 421 -8.09 -6.09 19.19
C LEU A 421 -8.17 -5.29 20.49
N SER A 422 -9.29 -4.64 20.80
CA SER A 422 -9.47 -3.91 22.07
C SER A 422 -9.40 -4.81 23.31
N VAL A 423 -9.48 -6.14 23.15
CA VAL A 423 -9.30 -7.08 24.26
C VAL A 423 -7.83 -7.24 24.67
N PHE A 424 -6.89 -6.82 23.81
CA PHE A 424 -5.46 -6.87 24.08
C PHE A 424 -4.94 -5.44 24.31
N PRO A 425 -4.56 -5.06 25.54
CA PRO A 425 -4.06 -3.71 25.83
C PRO A 425 -2.71 -3.43 25.16
N ALA A 426 -1.90 -4.47 24.92
CA ALA A 426 -0.65 -4.42 24.18
C ALA A 426 -0.40 -5.76 23.48
N TYR A 427 0.27 -5.72 22.32
CA TYR A 427 0.69 -6.90 21.55
C TYR A 427 1.78 -6.50 20.55
N ASN A 428 2.50 -7.49 20.07
CA ASN A 428 3.51 -7.33 19.03
C ASN A 428 2.98 -7.81 17.68
N THR A 429 3.44 -7.19 16.60
CA THR A 429 3.17 -7.64 15.22
C THR A 429 4.47 -7.96 14.50
N THR A 430 4.41 -8.92 13.59
CA THR A 430 5.57 -9.34 12.78
C THR A 430 5.13 -9.90 11.44
N LEU A 431 6.09 -10.01 10.51
CA LEU A 431 5.97 -10.79 9.27
C LEU A 431 6.71 -12.11 9.40
N GLU A 432 6.21 -13.13 8.74
CA GLU A 432 6.90 -14.41 8.58
C GLU A 432 7.67 -14.43 7.25
N ILE A 433 8.98 -14.72 7.27
CA ILE A 433 9.79 -14.78 6.05
C ILE A 433 10.15 -16.22 5.71
N GLU A 434 9.59 -16.76 4.65
CA GLU A 434 10.00 -18.02 4.04
C GLU A 434 11.05 -17.75 2.96
N TYR A 435 11.89 -18.74 2.60
CA TYR A 435 12.77 -18.62 1.45
C TYR A 435 12.79 -19.90 0.63
N THR A 436 13.08 -19.74 -0.65
CA THR A 436 13.25 -20.83 -1.60
C THR A 436 14.64 -20.70 -2.23
N GLU A 437 15.32 -21.84 -2.35
CA GLU A 437 16.63 -21.95 -2.97
C GLU A 437 16.58 -23.10 -3.96
N THR A 438 17.19 -22.93 -5.14
CA THR A 438 17.44 -24.01 -6.10
C THR A 438 18.90 -24.43 -5.96
N LYS A 439 19.15 -25.72 -5.73
CA LYS A 439 20.47 -26.38 -5.68
C LYS A 439 21.57 -25.64 -6.46
N ASN A 440 22.68 -25.34 -5.78
CA ASN A 440 23.91 -24.64 -6.25
C ASN A 440 23.96 -23.11 -6.12
N ASN A 441 23.69 -22.55 -4.94
CA ASN A 441 24.12 -21.18 -4.62
C ASN A 441 25.22 -21.20 -3.54
N ASP A 442 26.49 -21.28 -3.97
CA ASP A 442 27.67 -21.16 -3.10
C ASP A 442 27.85 -19.75 -2.47
N TRP A 443 26.91 -18.84 -2.74
CA TRP A 443 27.05 -17.40 -2.48
C TRP A 443 26.24 -16.88 -1.28
N PHE A 444 25.37 -17.71 -0.69
CA PHE A 444 24.47 -17.27 0.38
C PHE A 444 24.43 -18.28 1.52
N SER A 445 24.96 -17.92 2.70
CA SER A 445 24.81 -18.78 3.88
C SER A 445 23.46 -18.49 4.56
N VAL A 446 22.75 -19.53 4.98
CA VAL A 446 21.52 -19.40 5.81
C VAL A 446 21.77 -18.51 7.04
N THR A 447 23.00 -18.49 7.55
CA THR A 447 23.46 -17.63 8.63
C THR A 447 23.42 -16.13 8.29
N ASP A 448 23.74 -15.74 7.06
CA ASP A 448 23.67 -14.34 6.63
C ASP A 448 22.22 -13.85 6.53
N LEU A 449 21.32 -14.69 6.01
CA LEU A 449 19.88 -14.42 5.98
C LEU A 449 19.33 -14.22 7.39
N VAL A 450 19.64 -15.15 8.29
CA VAL A 450 19.17 -15.12 9.68
C VAL A 450 19.68 -13.88 10.40
N SER A 451 20.97 -13.54 10.25
CA SER A 451 21.54 -12.33 10.85
C SER A 451 20.89 -11.05 10.29
N ALA A 452 20.67 -10.98 8.98
CA ALA A 452 20.08 -9.81 8.33
C ALA A 452 18.62 -9.60 8.77
N VAL A 453 17.82 -10.65 8.86
CA VAL A 453 16.42 -10.54 9.27
C VAL A 453 16.29 -10.26 10.76
N LEU A 454 17.10 -10.88 11.62
CA LEU A 454 17.05 -10.63 13.07
C LEU A 454 17.41 -9.20 13.46
N SER A 455 18.18 -8.50 12.64
CA SER A 455 18.45 -7.08 12.88
C SER A 455 17.23 -6.16 12.70
N ARG A 456 16.11 -6.70 12.20
CA ARG A 456 14.86 -6.00 11.90
C ARG A 456 13.72 -6.69 12.66
N SER A 457 12.63 -6.00 12.97
CA SER A 457 11.49 -6.57 13.71
C SER A 457 10.65 -7.55 12.86
N LEU A 458 11.32 -8.52 12.24
CA LEU A 458 10.82 -9.51 11.29
C LEU A 458 11.11 -10.90 11.86
N SER A 459 10.21 -11.85 11.63
CA SER A 459 10.41 -13.24 12.06
C SER A 459 10.73 -14.12 10.87
N VAL A 460 11.92 -14.72 10.83
CA VAL A 460 12.28 -15.67 9.78
C VAL A 460 11.55 -16.99 10.01
N PHE A 461 11.12 -17.65 8.95
CA PHE A 461 10.66 -19.03 8.88
C PHE A 461 11.48 -19.79 7.83
N MET A 462 12.29 -20.76 8.25
CA MET A 462 13.13 -21.48 7.29
C MET A 462 12.46 -22.77 6.83
N ARG A 463 12.04 -22.84 5.55
CA ARG A 463 11.57 -24.08 4.91
C ARG A 463 12.32 -24.29 3.61
N ASN A 464 13.17 -25.32 3.58
CA ASN A 464 13.95 -25.64 2.39
C ASN A 464 13.07 -26.42 1.38
N PRO A 465 12.78 -25.90 0.16
CA PRO A 465 11.90 -26.57 -0.80
C PRO A 465 12.63 -27.51 -1.76
N SER A 466 13.97 -27.51 -1.82
CA SER A 466 14.71 -28.43 -2.69
C SER A 466 16.01 -28.88 -2.03
N ASP A 467 16.00 -30.06 -1.42
CA ASP A 467 16.59 -31.24 -2.06
C ASP A 467 16.81 -32.44 -1.14
N SER A 468 16.73 -33.60 -1.79
CA SER A 468 17.20 -34.91 -1.36
C SER A 468 18.34 -34.84 -0.34
N LEU A 469 18.02 -35.24 0.88
CA LEU A 469 19.02 -35.57 1.86
C LEU A 469 19.77 -36.85 1.43
N GLN A 470 20.82 -36.76 0.56
CA GLN A 470 22.13 -37.46 0.84
C GLN A 470 23.50 -36.70 1.04
N GLU A 471 23.80 -35.48 0.54
CA GLU A 471 25.05 -34.74 0.97
C GLU A 471 24.93 -33.32 1.64
N VAL A 472 24.87 -33.19 2.97
CA VAL A 472 25.19 -32.02 3.84
C VAL A 472 25.57 -32.58 5.24
N ALA A 473 26.29 -33.71 5.23
CA ALA A 473 26.62 -34.57 6.39
C ALA A 473 25.43 -35.30 7.05
N GLY A 474 25.28 -36.59 6.71
CA GLY A 474 24.52 -37.57 7.52
C GLY A 474 23.02 -37.62 7.23
N LYS A 475 22.64 -37.87 5.99
CA LYS A 475 21.35 -37.44 5.46
C LYS A 475 20.30 -38.56 5.31
N ARG A 476 19.07 -38.28 5.81
CA ARG A 476 17.76 -38.70 5.26
C ARG A 476 16.63 -37.96 6.03
N LEU A 477 16.12 -36.86 5.46
CA LEU A 477 14.77 -36.36 5.72
C LEU A 477 13.99 -36.74 4.46
N GLU A 478 13.01 -37.62 4.61
CA GLU A 478 11.96 -37.78 3.63
C GLU A 478 10.71 -37.16 4.24
N GLN A 479 10.31 -36.04 3.61
CA GLN A 479 9.04 -35.32 3.77
C GLN A 479 8.59 -34.99 5.19
N GLU A 480 8.94 -33.79 5.69
CA GLU A 480 8.18 -33.04 6.72
C GLU A 480 8.76 -31.61 6.85
N SER A 481 7.89 -30.61 7.09
CA SER A 481 8.24 -29.19 7.16
C SER A 481 8.65 -28.75 8.56
N ILE A 482 9.85 -28.18 8.72
CA ILE A 482 10.37 -27.64 9.99
C ILE A 482 10.08 -26.13 10.05
N THR A 483 9.57 -25.62 11.18
CA THR A 483 9.15 -24.22 11.37
C THR A 483 10.11 -23.48 12.34
N VAL A 484 11.25 -22.97 11.85
CA VAL A 484 12.13 -22.17 12.73
C VAL A 484 11.69 -20.72 12.71
N ARG A 485 11.00 -20.24 13.76
CA ARG A 485 10.75 -18.81 13.99
C ARG A 485 11.80 -18.23 14.94
N ILE A 486 12.38 -17.10 14.54
CA ILE A 486 13.33 -16.37 15.37
C ILE A 486 12.80 -14.95 15.51
N SER A 487 12.40 -14.55 16.72
CA SER A 487 12.08 -13.17 17.06
C SER A 487 13.08 -12.68 18.10
N ASN A 488 13.54 -11.43 17.98
CA ASN A 488 14.44 -10.84 18.98
C ASN A 488 13.78 -10.77 20.36
N ALA A 489 14.63 -10.89 21.39
CA ALA A 489 14.28 -10.78 22.80
C ALA A 489 13.86 -9.36 23.19
#